data_AF-A0AAD9CPF5-F1
#
_entry.id   AF-A0AAD9CPF5-F1
#
_cell.length_a   1.000
_cell.length_b   1.000
_cell.length_c   1.000
_cell.angle_alpha   90.00
_cell.angle_beta   90.00
_cell.angle_gamma   90.00
#
_symmetry.space_group_name_H-M   'P 1'
#
loop_
_entity.id
_entity.type
_entity.pdbx_description
1 polymer ?
#
loop_
_entity_poly.entity_id
_entity_poly.type
_entity_poly.pdbx_seq_one_letter_code
_entity_poly.pdbx_strand_id
1 'polypeptide(L)'
;MVIEEVGAIQEHLEIERTCRESAEALASKLKRQNRSLKRKSMMMLPHLMPEQHLRASTGLLKEKHDNTILIAEAVRQKKLLGKYNRVSQFAVEEYEALQDTLDLERDLRTEAEGFARAMLVEQRKLKRQSQILMQSSSPSEALQEALSQVGKLSKELETQRLELQQQVQQAEDRLRSCEAQRELTALRRTLELVEEEKRGSTRSRICALQSRSSRRSCSSLLLLIQKRRDISTDIPLVGQDSAKTPEVDVRQQAVEEMMHRIKRGVQLRPVSQSPNRSRKQRERLPSNSAIQELKGIMENFGRASPQPKAVPPSAGGDEQLQKILLRRRGALEP
;
A
#
# COMPACT_ATOMS: atom_id res chain seq x y z
N MET A 1 -40.01 -105.59 79.87
CA MET A 1 -39.49 -105.38 78.50
C MET A 1 -39.75 -103.97 77.98
N VAL A 2 -40.89 -103.63 77.36
CA VAL A 2 -41.05 -102.30 76.70
C VAL A 2 -40.89 -101.11 77.67
N ILE A 3 -41.39 -101.22 78.91
CA ILE A 3 -41.29 -100.14 79.91
C ILE A 3 -39.83 -99.94 80.37
N GLU A 4 -39.05 -101.00 80.50
CA GLU A 4 -37.64 -100.94 80.91
C GLU A 4 -36.76 -100.37 79.80
N GLU A 5 -37.04 -100.73 78.54
CA GLU A 5 -36.33 -100.18 77.37
C GLU A 5 -36.62 -98.68 77.19
N VAL A 6 -37.88 -98.25 77.38
CA VAL A 6 -38.23 -96.83 77.38
C VAL A 6 -37.56 -96.08 78.53
N GLY A 7 -37.46 -96.71 79.72
CA GLY A 7 -36.73 -96.16 80.86
C GLY A 7 -35.24 -95.97 80.57
N ALA A 8 -34.58 -96.97 79.99
CA ALA A 8 -33.17 -96.90 79.62
C ALA A 8 -32.89 -95.85 78.52
N ILE A 9 -33.81 -95.70 77.55
CA ILE A 9 -33.72 -94.66 76.51
C ILE A 9 -33.90 -93.27 77.14
N GLN A 10 -34.83 -93.11 78.08
CA GLN A 10 -35.05 -91.85 78.79
C GLN A 10 -33.80 -91.45 79.59
N GLU A 11 -33.19 -92.39 80.30
CA GLU A 11 -31.94 -92.17 81.05
C GLU A 11 -30.78 -91.81 80.10
N HIS A 12 -30.63 -92.52 78.97
CA HIS A 12 -29.62 -92.19 77.96
C HIS A 12 -29.81 -90.78 77.38
N LEU A 13 -31.05 -90.37 77.10
CA LEU A 13 -31.35 -89.03 76.61
C LEU A 13 -31.06 -87.95 77.65
N GLU A 14 -31.28 -88.23 78.94
CA GLU A 14 -30.92 -87.33 80.04
C GLU A 14 -29.40 -87.21 80.18
N ILE A 15 -28.66 -88.31 80.06
CA ILE A 15 -27.19 -88.30 80.03
C ILE A 15 -26.68 -87.49 78.84
N GLU A 16 -27.21 -87.71 77.63
CA GLU A 16 -26.80 -86.95 76.45
C GLU A 16 -27.12 -85.45 76.59
N ARG A 17 -28.27 -85.10 77.17
CA ARG A 17 -28.64 -83.70 77.44
C ARG A 17 -27.64 -83.05 78.40
N THR A 18 -27.34 -83.70 79.52
CA THR A 18 -26.40 -83.17 80.53
C THR A 18 -24.96 -83.09 79.98
N CYS A 19 -24.53 -84.07 79.18
CA CYS A 19 -23.25 -84.03 78.46
C CYS A 19 -23.20 -82.86 77.45
N ARG A 20 -24.27 -82.60 76.70
CA ARG A 20 -24.32 -81.46 75.76
C ARG A 20 -24.27 -80.12 76.49
N GLU A 21 -25.07 -79.96 77.54
CA GLU A 21 -25.11 -78.74 78.35
C GLU A 21 -23.75 -78.44 78.99
N SER A 22 -23.07 -79.47 79.52
CA SER A 22 -21.72 -79.31 80.09
C SER A 22 -20.67 -78.96 79.02
N ALA A 23 -20.73 -79.55 77.83
CA ALA A 23 -19.86 -79.19 76.70
C ALA A 23 -20.07 -77.75 76.23
N GLU A 24 -21.32 -77.28 76.14
CA GLU A 24 -21.66 -75.90 75.76
C GLU A 24 -21.19 -74.89 76.82
N ALA A 25 -21.31 -75.24 78.10
CA ALA A 25 -20.80 -74.43 79.21
C ALA A 25 -19.27 -74.28 79.14
N LEU A 26 -18.55 -75.38 78.88
CA LEU A 26 -17.09 -75.37 78.70
C LEU A 26 -16.66 -74.55 77.48
N ALA A 27 -17.33 -74.73 76.33
CA ALA A 27 -17.05 -73.96 75.12
C ALA A 27 -17.26 -72.45 75.34
N SER A 28 -18.31 -72.08 76.08
CA SER A 28 -18.58 -70.69 76.45
C SER A 28 -17.50 -70.12 77.38
N LYS A 29 -17.04 -70.90 78.36
CA LYS A 29 -15.95 -70.52 79.27
C LYS A 29 -14.64 -70.32 78.50
N LEU A 30 -14.31 -71.22 77.58
CA LEU A 30 -13.12 -71.14 76.74
C LEU A 30 -13.17 -69.93 75.79
N LYS A 31 -14.34 -69.63 75.19
CA LYS A 31 -14.53 -68.39 74.41
C LYS A 31 -14.31 -67.13 75.24
N ARG A 32 -14.82 -67.07 76.48
CA ARG A 32 -14.59 -65.94 77.38
C ARG A 32 -13.11 -65.80 77.75
N GLN A 33 -12.44 -66.90 78.07
CA GLN A 33 -11.00 -66.92 78.36
C GLN A 33 -10.17 -66.48 77.15
N ASN A 34 -10.45 -66.98 75.95
CA ASN A 34 -9.77 -66.55 74.72
C ASN A 34 -9.97 -65.06 74.42
N ARG A 35 -11.18 -64.53 74.62
CA ARG A 35 -11.42 -63.09 74.51
C ARG A 35 -10.61 -62.29 75.53
N SER A 36 -10.53 -62.78 76.78
CA SER A 36 -9.71 -62.15 77.81
C SER A 36 -8.23 -62.21 77.49
N LEU A 37 -7.72 -63.35 77.02
CA LEU A 37 -6.32 -63.53 76.63
C LEU A 37 -5.96 -62.64 75.44
N LYS A 38 -6.84 -62.53 74.44
CA LYS A 38 -6.64 -61.64 73.29
C LYS A 38 -6.54 -60.17 73.73
N ARG A 39 -7.39 -59.73 74.67
CA ARG A 39 -7.30 -58.38 75.26
C ARG A 39 -5.98 -58.17 76.02
N LYS A 40 -5.59 -59.12 76.86
CA LYS A 40 -4.32 -59.06 77.62
C LYS A 40 -3.10 -59.04 76.69
N SER A 41 -3.07 -59.90 75.68
CA SER A 41 -2.03 -59.95 74.66
C SER A 41 -1.91 -58.63 73.91
N MET A 42 -3.04 -58.04 73.49
CA MET A 42 -3.06 -56.74 72.81
C MET A 42 -2.53 -55.60 73.70
N MET A 43 -2.79 -55.64 75.01
CA MET A 43 -2.29 -54.64 75.96
C MET A 43 -0.79 -54.83 76.28
N MET A 44 -0.29 -56.07 76.21
CA MET A 44 1.12 -56.39 76.46
C MET A 44 2.02 -56.20 75.22
N LEU A 45 1.45 -56.23 74.02
CA LEU A 45 2.20 -56.09 72.76
C LEU A 45 3.06 -54.81 72.68
N PRO A 46 2.61 -53.62 73.15
CA PRO A 46 3.44 -52.42 73.19
C PRO A 46 4.61 -52.50 74.18
N HIS A 47 4.53 -53.35 75.20
CA HIS A 47 5.59 -53.54 76.20
C HIS A 47 6.61 -54.62 75.78
N LEU A 48 6.21 -55.53 74.88
CA LEU A 48 7.09 -56.58 74.33
C LEU A 48 7.95 -56.09 73.17
N MET A 49 7.52 -55.03 72.48
CA MET A 49 8.33 -54.35 71.48
C MET A 49 9.14 -53.24 72.15
N PRO A 50 10.48 -53.18 72.00
CA PRO A 50 11.27 -52.09 72.56
C PRO A 50 10.71 -50.74 72.11
N GLU A 51 10.57 -49.75 73.01
CA GLU A 51 10.05 -48.43 72.65
C GLU A 51 10.79 -47.79 71.46
N GLN A 52 12.08 -48.12 71.33
CA GLN A 52 12.92 -47.73 70.19
C GLN A 52 12.37 -48.25 68.86
N HIS A 53 11.82 -49.46 68.82
CA HIS A 53 11.21 -50.06 67.62
C HIS A 53 9.91 -49.34 67.22
N LEU A 54 9.07 -48.94 68.18
CA LEU A 54 7.85 -48.17 67.92
C LEU A 54 8.17 -46.76 67.42
N ARG A 55 9.16 -46.09 68.02
CA ARG A 55 9.65 -44.78 67.55
C ARG A 55 10.28 -44.88 66.16
N ALA A 56 11.09 -45.90 65.91
CA ALA A 56 11.67 -46.14 64.58
C ALA A 56 10.58 -46.43 63.53
N SER A 57 9.58 -47.24 63.85
CA SER A 57 8.47 -47.57 62.94
C SER A 57 7.62 -46.34 62.60
N THR A 58 7.34 -45.48 63.60
CA THR A 58 6.60 -44.23 63.38
C THR A 58 7.41 -43.20 62.60
N GLY A 59 8.73 -43.09 62.85
CA GLY A 59 9.64 -42.26 62.06
C GLY A 59 9.70 -42.72 60.60
N LEU A 60 9.85 -44.03 60.37
CA LEU A 60 9.88 -44.61 59.03
C LEU A 60 8.60 -44.36 58.24
N LEU A 61 7.43 -44.41 58.89
CA LEU A 61 6.16 -44.09 58.22
C LEU A 61 6.07 -42.62 57.78
N LYS A 62 6.54 -41.69 58.62
CA LYS A 62 6.63 -40.27 58.26
C LYS A 62 7.59 -40.07 57.08
N GLU A 63 8.78 -40.65 57.17
CA GLU A 63 9.79 -40.54 56.10
C GLU A 63 9.32 -41.18 54.79
N LYS A 64 8.56 -42.28 54.83
CA LYS A 64 7.92 -42.85 53.63
C LYS A 64 6.88 -41.90 53.01
N HIS A 65 6.10 -41.22 53.85
CA HIS A 65 5.14 -40.23 53.39
C HIS A 65 5.86 -39.02 52.77
N ASP A 66 6.88 -38.50 53.44
CA ASP A 66 7.69 -37.37 52.99
C ASP A 66 8.40 -37.70 51.67
N ASN A 67 9.00 -38.89 51.54
CA ASN A 67 9.59 -39.36 50.28
C ASN A 67 8.56 -39.43 49.15
N THR A 68 7.32 -39.83 49.43
CA THR A 68 6.25 -39.87 48.43
C THR A 68 5.89 -38.46 47.94
N ILE A 69 5.82 -37.48 48.86
CA ILE A 69 5.59 -36.07 48.52
C ILE A 69 6.76 -35.54 47.68
N LEU A 70 8.00 -35.80 48.10
CA LEU A 70 9.20 -35.36 47.39
C LEU A 70 9.26 -35.92 45.97
N ILE A 71 8.94 -37.21 45.77
CA ILE A 71 8.87 -37.82 44.44
C ILE A 71 7.80 -37.14 43.59
N ALA A 72 6.62 -36.88 44.15
CA ALA A 72 5.54 -36.20 43.43
C ALA A 72 5.93 -34.76 43.03
N GLU A 73 6.61 -34.04 43.91
CA GLU A 73 7.11 -32.69 43.64
C GLU A 73 8.24 -32.70 42.60
N ALA A 74 9.19 -33.63 42.67
CA ALA A 74 10.25 -33.79 41.68
C ALA A 74 9.68 -34.07 40.28
N VAL A 75 8.66 -34.93 40.17
CA VAL A 75 7.95 -35.19 38.92
C VAL A 75 7.25 -33.91 38.41
N ARG A 76 6.64 -33.13 39.30
CA ARG A 76 6.01 -31.85 38.95
C ARG A 76 7.03 -30.83 38.45
N GLN A 77 8.17 -30.68 39.13
CA GLN A 77 9.27 -29.80 38.73
C GLN A 77 9.87 -30.22 37.37
N LYS A 78 10.05 -31.53 37.13
CA LYS A 78 10.53 -32.03 35.83
C LYS A 78 9.57 -31.69 34.69
N LYS A 79 8.25 -31.84 34.89
CA LYS A 79 7.25 -31.43 33.89
C LYS A 79 7.30 -29.93 33.62
N LEU A 80 7.47 -29.13 34.65
CA LEU A 80 7.58 -27.69 34.55
C LEU A 80 8.85 -27.27 33.78
N LEU A 81 10.00 -27.88 34.09
CA LEU A 81 11.25 -27.67 33.36
C LEU A 81 11.09 -28.00 31.88
N GLY A 82 10.37 -29.07 31.54
CA GLY A 82 10.03 -29.40 30.16
C GLY A 82 9.27 -28.29 29.43
N LYS A 83 8.35 -27.60 30.11
CA LYS A 83 7.64 -26.44 29.53
C LYS A 83 8.58 -25.25 29.33
N TYR A 84 9.45 -24.95 30.28
CA TYR A 84 10.44 -23.87 30.14
C TYR A 84 11.44 -24.14 29.01
N ASN A 85 11.94 -25.37 28.89
CA ASN A 85 12.82 -25.75 27.79
C ASN A 85 12.13 -25.57 26.44
N ARG A 86 10.85 -25.93 26.34
CA ARG A 86 10.05 -25.71 25.12
C ARG A 86 9.91 -24.24 24.78
N VAL A 87 9.64 -23.37 25.75
CA VAL A 87 9.63 -21.92 25.54
C VAL A 87 11.00 -21.42 25.09
N SER A 88 12.08 -21.89 25.73
CA SER A 88 13.45 -21.50 25.38
C SER A 88 13.76 -21.86 23.93
N GLN A 89 13.35 -23.05 23.48
CA GLN A 89 13.53 -23.49 22.10
C GLN A 89 12.78 -22.58 21.13
N PHE A 90 11.49 -22.30 21.38
CA PHE A 90 10.73 -21.37 20.54
C PHE A 90 11.31 -19.96 20.53
N ALA A 91 11.87 -19.49 21.65
CA ALA A 91 12.48 -18.17 21.71
C ALA A 91 13.73 -18.06 20.83
N VAL A 92 14.55 -19.13 20.80
CA VAL A 92 15.72 -19.22 19.92
C VAL A 92 15.29 -19.26 18.46
N GLU A 93 14.33 -20.13 18.11
CA GLU A 93 13.82 -20.24 16.75
C GLU A 93 13.21 -18.92 16.23
N GLU A 94 12.42 -18.22 17.07
CA GLU A 94 11.85 -16.91 16.72
C GLU A 94 12.93 -15.85 16.54
N TYR A 95 14.00 -15.88 17.34
CA TYR A 95 15.14 -14.97 17.20
C TYR A 95 15.92 -15.24 15.92
N GLU A 96 16.22 -16.51 15.63
CA GLU A 96 16.92 -16.92 14.40
C GLU A 96 16.12 -16.52 13.15
N ALA A 97 14.82 -16.78 13.12
CA ALA A 97 13.97 -16.35 12.00
C ALA A 97 13.93 -14.82 11.82
N LEU A 98 13.95 -14.07 12.92
CA LEU A 98 14.05 -12.61 12.88
C LEU A 98 15.41 -12.14 12.35
N GLN A 99 16.48 -12.82 12.76
CA GLN A 99 17.85 -12.55 12.34
C GLN A 99 17.99 -12.78 10.83
N ASP A 100 17.51 -13.91 10.30
CA ASP A 100 17.51 -14.21 8.86
C ASP A 100 16.77 -13.13 8.06
N THR A 101 15.61 -12.68 8.57
CA THR A 101 14.84 -11.61 7.94
C THR A 101 15.62 -10.29 7.92
N LEU A 102 16.33 -9.97 9.00
CA LEU A 102 17.14 -8.77 9.09
C LEU A 102 18.32 -8.83 8.12
N ASP A 103 19.00 -9.96 8.02
CA ASP A 103 20.17 -10.11 7.15
C ASP A 103 19.77 -9.99 5.67
N LEU A 104 18.68 -10.64 5.26
CA LEU A 104 18.10 -10.44 3.92
C LEU A 104 17.78 -8.96 3.64
N GLU A 105 17.22 -8.27 4.63
CA GLU A 105 16.82 -6.87 4.50
C GLU A 105 18.04 -5.93 4.38
N ARG A 106 19.14 -6.25 5.08
CA ARG A 106 20.43 -5.54 4.95
C ARG A 106 21.05 -5.75 3.58
N ASP A 107 21.00 -6.97 3.05
CA ASP A 107 21.53 -7.28 1.71
C ASP A 107 20.75 -6.51 0.64
N LEU A 108 19.43 -6.55 0.69
CA LEU A 108 18.56 -5.81 -0.24
C LEU A 108 18.77 -4.29 -0.15
N ARG A 109 18.97 -3.73 1.05
CA ARG A 109 19.33 -2.31 1.20
C ARG A 109 20.66 -2.01 0.53
N THR A 110 21.66 -2.86 0.74
CA THR A 110 23.01 -2.67 0.18
C THR A 110 22.97 -2.72 -1.36
N GLU A 111 22.21 -3.66 -1.92
CA GLU A 111 21.99 -3.77 -3.37
C GLU A 111 21.25 -2.54 -3.92
N ALA A 112 20.17 -2.10 -3.25
CA ALA A 112 19.42 -0.92 -3.65
C ALA A 112 20.27 0.36 -3.63
N GLU A 113 21.14 0.52 -2.62
CA GLU A 113 22.11 1.61 -2.59
C GLU A 113 23.12 1.52 -3.74
N GLY A 114 23.60 0.32 -4.04
CA GLY A 114 24.47 0.07 -5.20
C GLY A 114 23.82 0.51 -6.50
N PHE A 115 22.56 0.13 -6.70
CA PHE A 115 21.76 0.51 -7.86
C PHE A 115 21.55 2.04 -7.94
N ALA A 116 21.23 2.69 -6.82
CA ALA A 116 21.06 4.14 -6.77
C ALA A 116 22.37 4.88 -7.12
N ARG A 117 23.51 4.41 -6.60
CA ARG A 117 24.83 4.96 -6.95
C ARG A 117 25.12 4.82 -8.45
N ALA A 118 24.89 3.63 -9.02
CA ALA A 118 25.09 3.38 -10.45
C ALA A 118 24.20 4.27 -11.33
N MET A 119 22.91 4.38 -10.99
CA MET A 119 21.97 5.23 -11.72
C MET A 119 22.37 6.71 -11.68
N LEU A 120 22.86 7.19 -10.54
CA LEU A 120 23.33 8.57 -10.39
C LEU A 120 24.54 8.83 -11.29
N VAL A 121 25.49 7.91 -11.32
CA VAL A 121 26.66 7.97 -12.22
C VAL A 121 26.20 8.04 -13.69
N GLU A 122 25.27 7.18 -14.11
CA GLU A 122 24.73 7.22 -15.48
C GLU A 122 23.98 8.51 -15.78
N GLN A 123 23.16 9.00 -14.85
CA GLN A 123 22.48 10.28 -15.01
C GLN A 123 23.48 11.44 -15.18
N ARG A 124 24.57 11.46 -14.40
CA ARG A 124 25.64 12.46 -14.54
C ARG A 124 26.36 12.34 -15.89
N LYS A 125 26.64 11.12 -16.35
CA LYS A 125 27.24 10.88 -17.68
C LYS A 125 26.33 11.43 -18.79
N LEU A 126 25.05 11.07 -18.77
CA LEU A 126 24.06 11.55 -19.74
C LEU A 126 23.91 13.08 -19.70
N LYS A 127 23.80 13.68 -18.50
CA LYS A 127 23.75 15.14 -18.35
C LYS A 127 24.97 15.84 -18.93
N ARG A 128 26.17 15.29 -18.71
CA ARG A 128 27.41 15.82 -19.30
C ARG A 128 27.39 15.72 -20.82
N GLN A 129 26.98 14.57 -21.37
CA GLN A 129 26.86 14.37 -22.81
C GLN A 129 25.85 15.35 -23.42
N SER A 130 24.65 15.48 -22.83
CA SER A 130 23.63 16.42 -23.31
C SER A 130 24.09 17.86 -23.23
N GLN A 131 24.81 18.23 -22.17
CA GLN A 131 25.38 19.57 -22.03
C GLN A 131 26.42 19.87 -23.12
N ILE A 132 27.29 18.92 -23.45
CA ILE A 132 28.26 19.07 -24.55
C ILE A 132 27.54 19.25 -25.89
N LEU A 133 26.52 18.44 -26.17
CA LEU A 133 25.72 18.57 -27.39
C LEU A 133 25.03 19.93 -27.47
N MET A 134 24.39 20.37 -26.38
CA MET A 134 23.76 21.69 -26.31
C MET A 134 24.76 22.83 -26.55
N GLN A 135 25.94 22.77 -25.91
CA GLN A 135 27.01 23.76 -26.11
C GLN A 135 27.57 23.74 -27.55
N SER A 136 27.65 22.58 -28.19
CA SER A 136 28.08 22.48 -29.60
C SER A 136 27.02 22.95 -30.59
N SER A 137 25.75 23.01 -30.18
CA SER A 137 24.62 23.40 -31.04
C SER A 137 24.25 24.88 -30.96
N SER A 138 24.81 25.65 -30.02
CA SER A 138 24.64 27.10 -30.05
C SER A 138 25.38 27.65 -31.27
N PRO A 139 24.71 28.40 -32.18
CA PRO A 139 25.42 29.09 -33.25
C PRO A 139 26.54 29.91 -32.62
N SER A 140 27.75 29.85 -33.19
CA SER A 140 28.89 30.66 -32.75
C SER A 140 28.41 32.09 -32.50
N GLU A 141 28.83 32.71 -31.41
CA GLU A 141 28.47 34.09 -31.07
C GLU A 141 28.69 35.04 -32.26
N ALA A 142 29.75 34.80 -33.04
CA ALA A 142 30.05 35.49 -34.29
C ALA A 142 28.98 35.27 -35.39
N LEU A 143 28.41 34.07 -35.52
CA LEU A 143 27.32 33.79 -36.45
C LEU A 143 26.02 34.48 -36.02
N GLN A 144 25.72 34.47 -34.73
CA GLN A 144 24.53 35.15 -34.20
C GLN A 144 24.65 36.67 -34.36
N GLU A 145 25.83 37.22 -34.12
CA GLU A 145 26.11 38.63 -34.35
C GLU A 145 26.03 39.00 -35.83
N ALA A 146 26.61 38.19 -36.73
CA ALA A 146 26.52 38.37 -38.18
C ALA A 146 25.06 38.35 -38.66
N LEU A 147 24.23 37.41 -38.20
CA LEU A 147 22.80 37.38 -38.51
C LEU A 147 22.07 38.63 -37.98
N SER A 148 22.44 39.13 -36.80
CA SER A 148 21.91 40.38 -36.26
C SER A 148 22.29 41.58 -37.13
N GLN A 149 23.53 41.62 -37.63
CA GLN A 149 24.05 42.68 -38.50
C GLN A 149 23.34 42.65 -39.86
N VAL A 150 23.14 41.46 -40.46
CA VAL A 150 22.34 41.30 -41.67
C VAL A 150 20.92 41.82 -41.47
N GLY A 151 20.30 41.54 -40.32
CA GLY A 151 18.98 42.06 -39.99
C GLY A 151 18.93 43.59 -39.86
N LYS A 152 19.98 44.22 -39.29
CA LYS A 152 20.10 45.68 -39.19
C LYS A 152 20.28 46.31 -40.58
N LEU A 153 21.25 45.81 -41.35
CA LEU A 153 21.54 46.30 -42.70
C LEU A 153 20.33 46.12 -43.64
N SER A 154 19.58 45.02 -43.51
CA SER A 154 18.36 44.80 -44.31
C SER A 154 17.28 45.83 -43.99
N LYS A 155 17.13 46.22 -42.72
CA LYS A 155 16.19 47.27 -42.31
C LYS A 155 16.63 48.64 -42.83
N GLU A 156 17.90 48.98 -42.68
CA GLU A 156 18.47 50.24 -43.19
C GLU A 156 18.33 50.35 -44.71
N LEU A 157 18.61 49.28 -45.44
CA LEU A 157 18.47 49.23 -46.89
C LEU A 157 17.00 49.42 -47.31
N GLU A 158 16.05 48.79 -46.61
CA GLU A 158 14.63 48.96 -46.90
C GLU A 158 14.14 50.38 -46.58
N THR A 159 14.64 51.00 -45.50
CA THR A 159 14.33 52.41 -45.20
C THR A 159 14.90 53.34 -46.27
N GLN A 160 16.14 53.14 -46.71
CA GLN A 160 16.73 53.93 -47.78
C GLN A 160 15.97 53.74 -49.09
N ARG A 161 15.55 52.51 -49.40
CA ARG A 161 14.73 52.23 -50.58
C ARG A 161 13.42 53.00 -50.55
N LEU A 162 12.73 53.01 -49.41
CA LEU A 162 11.47 53.75 -49.22
C LEU A 162 11.67 55.26 -49.31
N GLU A 163 12.74 55.79 -48.72
CA GLU A 163 13.07 57.23 -48.78
C GLU A 163 13.38 57.67 -50.21
N LEU A 164 14.22 56.93 -50.94
CA LEU A 164 14.52 57.22 -52.35
C LEU A 164 13.26 57.13 -53.20
N GLN A 165 12.40 56.12 -52.97
CA GLN A 165 11.13 55.99 -53.66
C GLN A 165 10.21 57.19 -53.39
N GLN A 166 10.15 57.68 -52.14
CA GLN A 166 9.39 58.87 -51.78
C GLN A 166 9.95 60.14 -52.43
N GLN A 167 11.27 60.30 -52.47
CA GLN A 167 11.93 61.45 -53.11
C GLN A 167 11.66 61.48 -54.61
N VAL A 168 11.73 60.33 -55.29
CA VAL A 168 11.37 60.21 -56.71
C VAL A 168 9.91 60.60 -56.92
N GLN A 169 8.98 60.07 -56.11
CA GLN A 169 7.56 60.42 -56.20
C GLN A 169 7.33 61.92 -56.01
N GLN A 170 7.99 62.53 -55.03
CA GLN A 170 7.90 63.97 -54.76
C GLN A 170 8.46 64.79 -55.93
N ALA A 171 9.59 64.39 -56.53
CA ALA A 171 10.16 65.05 -57.69
C ALA A 171 9.24 64.95 -58.93
N GLU A 172 8.64 63.78 -59.15
CA GLU A 172 7.64 63.58 -60.21
C GLU A 172 6.40 64.45 -60.02
N ASP A 173 5.87 64.53 -58.80
CA ASP A 173 4.70 65.36 -58.50
C ASP A 173 5.02 66.86 -58.66
N ARG A 174 6.22 67.29 -58.27
CA ARG A 174 6.70 68.65 -58.54
C ARG A 174 6.75 68.94 -60.03
N LEU A 175 7.31 68.02 -60.84
CA LEU A 175 7.35 68.17 -62.29
C LEU A 175 5.94 68.21 -62.91
N ARG A 176 5.00 67.37 -62.44
CA ARG A 176 3.59 67.37 -62.88
C ARG A 176 2.87 68.67 -62.55
N SER A 177 3.17 69.25 -61.39
CA SER A 177 2.53 70.47 -60.88
C SER A 177 3.07 71.77 -61.51
N CYS A 178 4.22 71.71 -62.19
CA CYS A 178 4.90 72.86 -62.75
C CYS A 178 4.04 73.59 -63.81
N GLU A 179 4.06 74.92 -63.77
CA GLU A 179 3.30 75.78 -64.69
C GLU A 179 3.66 75.48 -66.15
N ALA A 180 4.94 75.24 -66.44
CA ALA A 180 5.39 74.82 -67.77
C ALA A 180 4.71 73.52 -68.27
N GLN A 181 4.41 72.56 -67.39
CA GLN A 181 3.71 71.31 -67.77
C GLN A 181 2.22 71.57 -68.06
N ARG A 182 1.59 72.47 -67.29
CA ARG A 182 0.21 72.94 -67.53
C ARG A 182 0.11 73.76 -68.81
N GLU A 183 1.09 74.62 -69.07
CA GLU A 183 1.22 75.40 -70.30
C GLU A 183 1.45 74.49 -71.50
N LEU A 184 2.34 73.50 -71.40
CA LEU A 184 2.55 72.51 -72.47
C LEU A 184 1.26 71.74 -72.78
N THR A 185 0.49 71.34 -71.77
CA THR A 185 -0.80 70.66 -71.99
C THR A 185 -1.86 71.61 -72.56
N ALA A 186 -1.90 72.87 -72.14
CA ALA A 186 -2.79 73.88 -72.70
C ALA A 186 -2.44 74.18 -74.16
N LEU A 187 -1.16 74.41 -74.47
CA LEU A 187 -0.65 74.62 -75.82
C LEU A 187 -0.91 73.42 -76.73
N ARG A 188 -0.75 72.18 -76.23
CA ARG A 188 -1.14 70.98 -76.99
C ARG A 188 -2.62 70.99 -77.37
N ARG A 189 -3.51 71.35 -76.44
CA ARG A 189 -4.96 71.45 -76.72
C ARG A 189 -5.29 72.59 -77.69
N THR A 190 -4.65 73.76 -77.57
CA THR A 190 -4.89 74.86 -78.51
C THR A 190 -4.39 74.51 -79.90
N LEU A 191 -3.25 73.81 -80.00
CA LEU A 191 -2.72 73.31 -81.27
C LEU A 191 -3.64 72.25 -81.89
N GLU A 192 -4.20 71.33 -81.09
CA GLU A 192 -5.25 70.40 -81.53
C GLU A 192 -6.48 71.15 -82.07
N LEU A 193 -6.99 72.16 -81.36
CA LEU A 193 -8.14 72.95 -81.80
C LEU A 193 -7.86 73.73 -83.09
N VAL A 194 -6.67 74.33 -83.23
CA VAL A 194 -6.27 75.04 -84.46
C VAL A 194 -6.08 74.06 -85.61
N GLU A 195 -5.55 72.86 -85.36
CA GLU A 195 -5.50 71.80 -86.36
C GLU A 195 -6.91 71.36 -86.78
N GLU A 196 -7.85 71.23 -85.84
CA GLU A 196 -9.25 70.90 -86.12
C GLU A 196 -9.96 72.02 -86.88
N GLU A 197 -9.73 73.28 -86.55
CA GLU A 197 -10.23 74.44 -87.31
C GLU A 197 -9.61 74.51 -88.70
N LYS A 198 -8.31 74.23 -88.85
CA LYS A 198 -7.64 74.15 -90.16
C LYS A 198 -8.19 72.98 -90.97
N ARG A 199 -8.42 71.82 -90.35
CA ARG A 199 -9.12 70.68 -90.95
C ARG A 199 -10.58 71.02 -91.29
N GLY A 200 -11.26 71.79 -90.45
CA GLY A 200 -12.64 72.23 -90.62
C GLY A 200 -12.80 73.30 -91.70
N SER A 201 -11.87 74.23 -91.78
CA SER A 201 -11.78 75.31 -92.77
C SER A 201 -11.36 74.77 -94.13
N THR A 202 -10.41 73.82 -94.16
CA THR A 202 -10.13 73.06 -95.39
C THR A 202 -11.33 72.21 -95.81
N ARG A 203 -12.02 71.51 -94.90
CA ARG A 203 -13.29 70.81 -95.19
C ARG A 203 -14.39 71.75 -95.70
N SER A 204 -14.54 72.94 -95.11
CA SER A 204 -15.55 73.93 -95.50
C SER A 204 -15.24 74.56 -96.87
N ARG A 205 -13.97 74.82 -97.17
CA ARG A 205 -13.52 75.23 -98.52
C ARG A 205 -13.76 74.14 -99.56
N ILE A 206 -13.54 72.88 -99.20
CA ILE A 206 -13.89 71.73 -100.07
C ILE A 206 -15.42 71.67 -100.29
N CYS A 207 -16.23 71.81 -99.24
CA CYS A 207 -17.70 71.89 -99.35
C CYS A 207 -18.17 73.08 -100.20
N ALA A 208 -17.60 74.27 -100.06
CA ALA A 208 -17.98 75.44 -100.85
C ALA A 208 -17.60 75.31 -102.34
N LEU A 209 -16.46 74.66 -102.64
CA LEU A 209 -16.10 74.28 -104.02
C LEU A 209 -17.03 73.18 -104.56
N GLN A 210 -17.48 72.25 -103.72
CA GLN A 210 -18.51 71.25 -104.08
C GLN A 210 -19.91 71.87 -104.23
N SER A 211 -20.24 73.00 -103.59
CA SER A 211 -21.55 73.68 -103.75
C SER A 211 -21.67 74.52 -105.02
N ARG A 212 -20.56 74.92 -105.67
CA ARG A 212 -20.56 75.48 -107.05
C ARG A 212 -20.39 74.42 -108.15
N SER A 213 -20.01 73.21 -107.76
CA SER A 213 -19.90 72.03 -108.63
C SER A 213 -20.56 70.82 -107.97
N SER A 214 -21.89 70.77 -108.00
CA SER A 214 -22.62 69.54 -108.35
C SER A 214 -24.13 69.73 -108.20
N ARG A 215 -24.81 69.95 -109.33
CA ARG A 215 -26.01 69.13 -109.59
C ARG A 215 -25.50 67.70 -109.73
N ARG A 216 -25.79 66.87 -108.74
CA ARG A 216 -26.01 65.41 -108.76
C ARG A 216 -25.50 64.82 -107.44
N SER A 217 -26.51 64.44 -106.66
CA SER A 217 -26.49 63.57 -105.48
C SER A 217 -25.35 62.55 -105.46
N CYS A 218 -24.41 62.71 -104.53
CA CYS A 218 -23.55 61.63 -104.05
C CYS A 218 -24.25 60.94 -102.88
N SER A 219 -24.53 59.64 -103.05
CA SER A 219 -24.96 58.74 -101.99
C SER A 219 -23.74 58.05 -101.36
N SER A 220 -23.61 58.22 -100.05
CA SER A 220 -23.40 57.14 -99.08
C SER A 220 -22.14 56.27 -99.22
N LEU A 221 -21.08 56.57 -98.47
CA LEU A 221 -20.86 56.01 -97.12
C LEU A 221 -19.41 56.28 -96.68
N LEU A 222 -19.34 56.97 -95.56
CA LEU A 222 -18.16 57.35 -94.83
C LEU A 222 -18.04 56.40 -93.62
N LEU A 223 -16.82 55.92 -93.36
CA LEU A 223 -16.22 55.63 -92.04
C LEU A 223 -16.33 54.22 -91.45
N LEU A 224 -15.14 53.74 -91.05
CA LEU A 224 -14.78 53.20 -89.72
C LEU A 224 -13.26 53.43 -89.58
N ILE A 225 -12.75 54.57 -89.10
CA ILE A 225 -12.77 55.10 -87.72
C ILE A 225 -12.32 54.10 -86.65
N GLN A 226 -11.14 54.42 -86.13
CA GLN A 226 -10.68 54.32 -84.73
C GLN A 226 -10.52 52.93 -84.09
N LYS A 227 -9.33 52.68 -83.55
CA LYS A 227 -8.99 52.65 -82.10
C LYS A 227 -7.65 51.91 -81.91
N ARG A 228 -6.63 52.57 -81.34
CA ARG A 228 -6.19 52.43 -79.93
C ARG A 228 -5.65 51.04 -79.55
N ARG A 229 -4.34 50.96 -79.23
CA ARG A 229 -3.76 50.70 -77.89
C ARG A 229 -2.39 50.01 -78.00
N ASP A 230 -1.42 50.59 -77.29
CA ASP A 230 -0.24 49.90 -76.78
C ASP A 230 -0.65 48.90 -75.68
N ILE A 231 -0.13 47.67 -75.74
CA ILE A 231 -0.03 46.69 -74.66
C ILE A 231 1.26 45.90 -74.97
N SER A 232 2.40 46.28 -74.37
CA SER A 232 2.98 45.63 -73.18
C SER A 232 2.99 44.10 -73.27
N THR A 233 4.13 43.56 -73.66
CA THR A 233 4.53 42.18 -73.39
C THR A 233 4.58 41.95 -71.89
N ASP A 234 3.70 41.11 -71.37
CA ASP A 234 3.91 40.40 -70.10
C ASP A 234 3.53 38.93 -70.28
N ILE A 235 4.50 38.09 -69.96
CA ILE A 235 4.45 36.63 -69.93
C ILE A 235 3.95 36.20 -68.54
N PRO A 236 2.98 35.28 -68.43
CA PRO A 236 2.82 34.41 -67.26
C PRO A 236 3.13 32.97 -67.68
N LEU A 237 4.28 32.37 -67.31
CA LEU A 237 4.54 31.70 -66.04
C LEU A 237 3.37 30.86 -65.50
N VAL A 238 3.37 29.59 -65.92
CA VAL A 238 3.23 28.37 -65.11
C VAL A 238 2.41 28.54 -63.81
N GLY A 239 1.13 28.18 -63.88
CA GLY A 239 0.36 27.73 -62.72
C GLY A 239 0.45 26.20 -62.64
N GLN A 240 1.26 25.69 -61.72
CA GLN A 240 1.14 24.32 -61.23
C GLN A 240 0.08 24.30 -60.12
N ASP A 241 -1.08 23.72 -60.43
CA ASP A 241 -2.02 23.27 -59.42
C ASP A 241 -1.44 22.04 -58.71
N SER A 242 -0.84 22.26 -57.53
CA SER A 242 -0.61 21.18 -56.57
C SER A 242 -1.72 21.23 -55.54
N ALA A 243 -2.65 20.29 -55.68
CA ALA A 243 -3.71 20.02 -54.73
C ALA A 243 -3.11 19.81 -53.34
N LYS A 244 -3.32 20.79 -52.45
CA LYS A 244 -3.09 20.62 -51.01
C LYS A 244 -4.08 19.60 -50.48
N THR A 245 -3.55 18.47 -50.06
CA THR A 245 -4.19 17.47 -49.21
C THR A 245 -4.72 18.11 -47.92
N PRO A 246 -5.80 17.59 -47.32
CA PRO A 246 -6.36 18.05 -46.04
C PRO A 246 -5.51 17.61 -44.82
N GLU A 247 -4.20 17.44 -45.01
CA GLU A 247 -3.31 16.84 -44.02
C GLU A 247 -2.90 17.83 -42.91
N VAL A 248 -2.91 19.13 -43.23
CA VAL A 248 -2.58 20.20 -42.28
C VAL A 248 -3.67 20.34 -41.22
N ASP A 249 -4.92 20.12 -41.60
CA ASP A 249 -6.07 20.27 -40.70
C ASP A 249 -6.11 19.15 -39.66
N VAL A 250 -5.81 17.91 -40.05
CA VAL A 250 -5.75 16.76 -39.12
C VAL A 250 -4.59 16.91 -38.13
N ARG A 251 -3.43 17.39 -38.58
CA ARG A 251 -2.27 17.62 -37.69
C ARG A 251 -2.54 18.77 -36.72
N GLN A 252 -3.11 19.87 -37.19
CA GLN A 252 -3.43 21.01 -36.36
C GLN A 252 -4.54 20.68 -35.34
N GLN A 253 -5.58 19.97 -35.78
CA GLN A 253 -6.68 19.50 -34.94
C GLN A 253 -6.19 18.50 -33.87
N ALA A 254 -5.25 17.61 -34.20
CA ALA A 254 -4.62 16.71 -33.23
C ALA A 254 -3.77 17.48 -32.20
N VAL A 255 -3.08 18.54 -32.63
CA VAL A 255 -2.29 19.40 -31.72
C VAL A 255 -3.21 20.21 -30.80
N GLU A 256 -4.33 20.73 -31.30
CA GLU A 256 -5.32 21.45 -30.48
C GLU A 256 -6.02 20.51 -29.48
N GLU A 257 -6.38 19.30 -29.90
CA GLU A 257 -6.95 18.27 -29.01
C GLU A 257 -5.95 17.86 -27.92
N MET A 258 -4.67 17.69 -28.28
CA MET A 258 -3.57 17.44 -27.35
C MET A 258 -3.41 18.58 -26.34
N MET A 259 -3.36 19.83 -26.81
CA MET A 259 -3.22 21.01 -25.95
C MET A 259 -4.45 21.18 -25.03
N HIS A 260 -5.65 20.85 -25.50
CA HIS A 260 -6.85 20.83 -24.66
C HIS A 260 -6.85 19.73 -23.60
N ARG A 261 -6.30 18.55 -23.88
CA ARG A 261 -6.13 17.48 -22.89
C ARG A 261 -5.08 17.81 -21.83
N ILE A 262 -4.01 18.52 -22.20
CA ILE A 262 -3.05 19.07 -21.24
C ILE A 262 -3.73 20.11 -20.35
N LYS A 263 -4.49 21.05 -20.94
CA LYS A 263 -5.15 22.14 -20.22
C LYS A 263 -6.26 21.66 -19.27
N ARG A 264 -6.96 20.57 -19.60
CA ARG A 264 -7.98 19.94 -18.75
C ARG A 264 -7.42 18.94 -17.74
N GLY A 265 -6.15 18.55 -17.89
CA GLY A 265 -5.52 17.51 -17.11
C GLY A 265 -5.97 16.11 -17.53
N VAL A 266 -5.03 15.17 -17.52
CA VAL A 266 -5.32 13.74 -17.72
C VAL A 266 -5.56 13.13 -16.35
N GLN A 267 -6.72 12.48 -16.15
CA GLN A 267 -6.94 11.65 -14.97
C GLN A 267 -6.05 10.41 -15.09
N LEU A 268 -4.84 10.51 -14.54
CA LEU A 268 -4.03 9.34 -14.27
C LEU A 268 -4.80 8.54 -13.21
N ARG A 269 -5.24 7.32 -13.57
CA ARG A 269 -5.72 6.36 -12.58
C ARG A 269 -4.62 6.29 -11.52
N PRO A 270 -4.93 6.41 -10.22
CA PRO A 270 -3.92 6.20 -9.20
C PRO A 270 -3.29 4.85 -9.50
N VAL A 271 -2.00 4.84 -9.88
CA VAL A 271 -1.20 3.65 -9.70
C VAL A 271 -1.37 3.38 -8.23
N SER A 272 -2.03 2.28 -7.91
CA SER A 272 -2.07 1.79 -6.56
C SER A 272 -0.61 1.76 -6.13
N GLN A 273 -0.20 2.79 -5.37
CA GLN A 273 0.67 2.56 -4.25
C GLN A 273 -0.01 1.39 -3.57
N SER A 274 0.55 0.21 -3.83
CA SER A 274 0.24 -1.02 -3.14
C SER A 274 0.01 -0.57 -1.70
N PRO A 275 -1.20 -0.79 -1.14
CA PRO A 275 -1.48 -0.31 0.19
C PRO A 275 -0.34 -0.84 1.01
N ASN A 276 0.41 0.11 1.53
CA ASN A 276 1.56 -0.08 2.38
C ASN A 276 1.25 -1.31 3.23
N ARG A 277 1.80 -2.47 2.84
CA ARG A 277 1.83 -3.66 3.68
C ARG A 277 2.83 -3.44 4.81
N SER A 278 3.25 -2.20 5.07
CA SER A 278 3.61 -1.81 6.41
C SER A 278 2.40 -2.05 7.32
N ARG A 279 2.51 -3.13 8.08
CA ARG A 279 2.12 -3.15 9.51
C ARG A 279 0.67 -3.53 9.82
N LYS A 280 0.15 -4.58 9.20
CA LYS A 280 -1.03 -5.30 9.76
C LYS A 280 -0.92 -6.82 9.82
N GLN A 281 0.24 -7.38 9.51
CA GLN A 281 0.41 -8.83 9.56
C GLN A 281 1.89 -9.21 9.80
N ARG A 282 2.39 -8.92 10.99
CA ARG A 282 3.06 -9.99 11.75
C ARG A 282 1.97 -10.52 12.66
N GLU A 283 0.99 -11.14 12.02
CA GLU A 283 0.69 -12.56 12.23
C GLU A 283 0.51 -12.79 13.71
N ARG A 284 -0.76 -12.95 14.10
CA ARG A 284 -1.13 -13.67 15.31
C ARG A 284 -0.12 -14.80 15.45
N LEU A 285 0.65 -14.72 16.54
CA LEU A 285 1.64 -15.71 16.88
C LEU A 285 1.03 -17.09 16.60
N PRO A 286 1.68 -17.95 15.80
CA PRO A 286 1.22 -19.32 15.65
C PRO A 286 1.07 -19.90 17.05
N SER A 287 0.18 -20.88 17.20
CA SER A 287 -0.16 -21.56 18.48
C SER A 287 1.03 -22.16 19.25
N ASN A 288 2.25 -21.97 18.74
CA ASN A 288 3.55 -22.46 19.17
C ASN A 288 4.57 -21.31 19.41
N SER A 289 4.15 -20.09 19.74
CA SER A 289 5.10 -19.02 20.06
C SER A 289 5.64 -19.12 21.47
N ALA A 290 6.91 -18.73 21.65
CA ALA A 290 7.56 -18.64 22.95
C ALA A 290 6.72 -17.84 23.96
N ILE A 291 6.20 -16.68 23.54
CA ILE A 291 5.40 -15.79 24.41
C ILE A 291 4.08 -16.46 24.81
N GLN A 292 3.44 -17.18 23.88
CA GLN A 292 2.16 -17.83 24.12
C GLN A 292 2.32 -19.04 25.05
N GLU A 293 3.37 -19.85 24.84
CA GLU A 293 3.68 -20.98 25.71
C GLU A 293 4.09 -20.49 27.11
N LEU A 294 4.89 -19.42 27.20
CA LEU A 294 5.27 -18.80 28.47
C LEU A 294 4.06 -18.25 29.23
N LYS A 295 3.11 -17.65 28.51
CA LYS A 295 1.83 -17.22 29.08
C LYS A 295 1.04 -18.41 29.64
N GLY A 296 0.98 -19.53 28.91
CA GLY A 296 0.35 -20.76 29.39
C GLY A 296 1.03 -21.35 30.64
N ILE A 297 2.35 -21.22 30.76
CA ILE A 297 3.08 -21.58 31.98
C ILE A 297 2.65 -20.66 33.14
N MET A 298 2.69 -19.34 32.93
CA MET A 298 2.37 -18.34 33.95
C MET A 298 0.93 -18.46 34.48
N GLU A 299 -0.04 -18.70 33.60
CA GLU A 299 -1.45 -18.90 33.98
C GLU A 299 -1.64 -20.12 34.92
N ASN A 300 -0.83 -21.16 34.75
CA ASN A 300 -0.84 -22.35 35.60
C ASN A 300 -0.18 -22.11 36.96
N PHE A 301 0.83 -21.24 37.06
CA PHE A 301 1.42 -20.83 38.34
C PHE A 301 0.44 -20.00 39.17
N GLY A 302 -0.29 -19.07 38.54
CA GLY A 302 -1.29 -18.26 39.22
C GLY A 302 -2.44 -19.08 39.81
N ARG A 303 -2.69 -20.28 39.28
CA ARG A 303 -3.74 -21.20 39.76
C ARG A 303 -3.22 -22.27 40.73
N ALA A 304 -1.93 -22.54 40.73
CA ALA A 304 -1.30 -23.54 41.60
C ALA A 304 -0.88 -22.98 42.96
N SER A 305 -1.82 -22.30 43.62
CA SER A 305 -1.85 -22.21 45.06
C SER A 305 -3.28 -22.53 45.50
N PRO A 306 -3.64 -23.80 45.70
CA PRO A 306 -4.53 -24.08 46.80
C PRO A 306 -3.72 -23.80 48.05
N GLN A 307 -3.82 -22.57 48.56
CA GLN A 307 -3.77 -22.38 50.01
C GLN A 307 -4.59 -23.54 50.59
N PRO A 308 -4.05 -24.38 51.51
CA PRO A 308 -4.92 -25.25 52.27
C PRO A 308 -5.96 -24.30 52.85
N LYS A 309 -7.22 -24.42 52.42
CA LYS A 309 -8.31 -23.70 53.06
C LYS A 309 -8.18 -24.07 54.53
N ALA A 310 -7.65 -23.15 55.33
CA ALA A 310 -7.80 -23.18 56.76
C ALA A 310 -9.31 -23.25 56.93
N VAL A 311 -9.79 -24.46 57.26
CA VAL A 311 -11.15 -24.64 57.73
C VAL A 311 -11.26 -23.64 58.88
N PRO A 312 -12.20 -22.66 58.83
CA PRO A 312 -12.41 -21.79 59.97
C PRO A 312 -12.66 -22.68 61.17
N PRO A 313 -12.13 -22.38 62.36
CA PRO A 313 -12.33 -23.22 63.53
C PRO A 313 -13.84 -23.31 63.73
N SER A 314 -14.41 -24.48 63.43
CA SER A 314 -15.80 -24.78 63.71
C SER A 314 -15.90 -24.82 65.23
N ALA A 315 -16.24 -23.68 65.82
CA ALA A 315 -16.45 -23.44 67.24
C ALA A 315 -17.66 -24.22 67.78
N GLY A 316 -17.66 -25.54 67.59
CA GLY A 316 -18.77 -26.41 67.98
C GLY A 316 -18.40 -27.89 68.13
N GLY A 317 -17.25 -28.33 67.60
CA GLY A 317 -16.78 -29.70 67.79
C GLY A 317 -16.30 -29.96 69.22
N ASP A 318 -15.50 -29.04 69.75
CA ASP A 318 -14.93 -29.17 71.10
C ASP A 318 -16.01 -29.03 72.19
N GLU A 319 -17.00 -28.16 72.00
CA GLU A 319 -18.12 -28.03 72.94
C GLU A 319 -19.00 -29.28 73.01
N GLN A 320 -19.23 -29.95 71.87
CA GLN A 320 -19.98 -31.21 71.85
C GLN A 320 -19.19 -32.34 72.51
N LEU A 321 -17.89 -32.43 72.25
CA LEU A 321 -17.03 -33.41 72.90
C LEU A 321 -16.98 -33.17 74.41
N GLN A 322 -16.88 -31.91 74.84
CA GLN A 322 -16.88 -31.51 76.24
C GLN A 322 -18.22 -31.81 76.92
N LYS A 323 -19.36 -31.55 76.26
CA LYS A 323 -20.70 -31.97 76.74
C LYS A 323 -20.83 -33.48 76.88
N ILE A 324 -20.32 -34.26 75.94
CA ILE A 324 -20.34 -35.73 75.99
C ILE A 324 -19.46 -36.25 77.13
N LEU A 325 -18.28 -35.66 77.34
CA LEU A 325 -17.37 -36.02 78.42
C LEU A 325 -17.93 -35.63 79.80
N LEU A 326 -18.61 -34.49 79.92
CA LEU A 326 -19.29 -34.06 81.15
C LEU A 326 -20.50 -34.93 81.48
N ARG A 327 -21.29 -35.34 80.48
CA ARG A 327 -22.36 -36.34 80.66
C ARG A 327 -21.83 -37.68 81.15
N ARG A 328 -20.68 -38.14 80.61
CA ARG A 328 -20.02 -39.37 81.09
C ARG A 328 -19.42 -39.23 82.48
N ARG A 329 -19.11 -38.02 82.93
CA ARG A 329 -18.58 -37.70 84.27
C ARG A 329 -19.69 -37.46 85.30
N GLY A 330 -20.97 -37.46 84.92
CA GLY A 330 -22.11 -37.26 85.83
C GLY A 330 -22.24 -35.84 86.39
N ALA A 331 -21.70 -34.83 85.70
CA ALA A 331 -21.65 -33.45 86.19
C ALA A 331 -22.80 -32.54 85.69
N LEU A 332 -23.87 -33.14 85.15
CA LEU A 332 -25.08 -32.43 84.74
C LEU A 332 -26.29 -33.24 85.25
N GLU A 333 -26.70 -32.93 86.48
CA GLU A 333 -28.09 -33.15 86.93
C GLU A 333 -28.99 -32.07 86.28
N PRO A 334 -30.28 -32.36 86.02
CA PRO A 334 -31.07 -31.82 84.91
C PRO A 334 -31.27 -30.30 84.87
#